data_AF-A0A6H0KJQ2-F1
#
_entry.id   AF-A0A6H0KJQ2-F1
#
_cell.length_a   1.000
_cell.length_b   1.000
_cell.length_c   1.000
_cell.angle_alpha   90.00
_cell.angle_beta   90.00
_cell.angle_gamma   90.00
#
_symmetry.space_group_name_H-M   'P 1'
#
loop_
_entity.id
_entity.type
_entity.pdbx_description
1 polymer ?
#
loop_
_entity_poly.entity_id
_entity_poly.type
_entity_poly.pdbx_seq_one_letter_code
_entity_poly.pdbx_strand_id
1 'polypeptide(L)'
;MKNKLMKMQFLLLLTTVVVVQSFAQSNSIKIKKEHPRLILSNADIDLMRGNALSGIEPWKTAWENLKNEIDGYADEKWKTKVYRGDVSMSFYNAAIRDGSAARDLAIGYQITKDRRYAVKAIRIIDEWSSPKDVAGAYFDPDKSYPNTGMLVSRGIFAFLYAYDLLCADNLIDKDKQKQFKDWLRILLPHIKEGARRWHENDYFGKQYYQNHIVAEVVGLMSIGIILRDNELVNYAYDGKNNPRNAKNVIEGMILMNGQPPYVGEPGSWATHDGEIMDRYRHFVLTHHGYTTKPNRALQYVGLSTNLMMITAEMGRLNGFDLYDYVAPAGENIKLPLLFYADFYITKDASIKGGFYEGEDSWINHNDQAVFTLWEVAHARYPEEKIFNEVLRRNERASRKLHLLGPVLLTHGRCIE
;
A
#
# COMPACT_ATOMS: atom_id res chain seq x y z
N MET A 1 76.86 -25.95 38.49
CA MET A 1 76.98 -25.23 37.20
C MET A 1 75.63 -25.29 36.49
N LYS A 2 74.78 -24.27 36.70
CA LYS A 2 74.27 -23.34 35.67
C LYS A 2 73.80 -24.01 34.35
N ASN A 3 72.47 -24.05 34.14
CA ASN A 3 71.74 -23.53 32.97
C ASN A 3 70.24 -23.91 33.12
N LYS A 4 69.35 -23.00 33.52
CA LYS A 4 68.50 -22.14 32.66
C LYS A 4 67.84 -22.91 31.51
N LEU A 5 66.54 -23.19 31.59
CA LEU A 5 65.55 -22.73 30.60
C LEU A 5 64.09 -23.04 30.99
N MET A 6 63.24 -22.04 30.75
CA MET A 6 61.78 -22.08 30.49
C MET A 6 60.81 -22.54 31.59
N LYS A 7 60.35 -21.55 32.36
CA LYS A 7 58.96 -21.47 32.83
C LYS A 7 58.04 -21.29 31.61
N MET A 8 57.15 -22.24 31.37
CA MET A 8 56.02 -22.06 30.46
C MET A 8 54.75 -22.03 31.30
N GLN A 9 54.25 -20.81 31.55
CA GLN A 9 52.94 -20.59 32.14
C GLN A 9 51.90 -20.96 31.08
N PHE A 10 51.13 -22.02 31.33
CA PHE A 10 49.89 -22.26 30.60
C PHE A 10 48.85 -21.23 31.07
N LEU A 11 48.72 -20.14 30.33
CA LEU A 11 47.59 -19.24 30.43
C LEU A 11 46.47 -19.82 29.55
N LEU A 12 45.53 -20.56 30.13
CA LEU A 12 44.27 -20.88 29.47
C LEU A 12 43.48 -19.57 29.32
N LEU A 13 43.56 -18.95 28.14
CA LEU A 13 42.56 -17.99 27.70
C LEU A 13 41.30 -18.77 27.35
N LEU A 14 40.37 -18.87 28.30
CA LEU A 14 38.98 -19.21 27.99
C LEU A 14 38.39 -18.00 27.24
N THR A 15 38.46 -18.01 25.91
CA THR A 15 37.62 -17.16 25.08
C THR A 15 36.20 -17.71 25.14
N THR A 16 35.43 -17.29 26.14
CA THR A 16 33.97 -17.36 26.08
C THR A 16 33.53 -16.44 24.94
N VAL A 17 33.31 -17.04 23.76
CA VAL A 17 32.50 -16.43 22.71
C VAL A 17 31.07 -16.39 23.27
N VAL A 18 30.73 -15.28 23.92
CA VAL A 18 29.33 -14.96 24.19
C VAL A 18 28.73 -14.60 22.83
N VAL A 19 28.14 -15.60 22.17
CA VAL A 19 27.19 -15.33 21.09
C VAL A 19 26.01 -14.64 21.77
N VAL A 20 26.01 -13.32 21.77
CA VAL A 20 24.78 -12.56 22.00
C VAL A 20 23.93 -12.80 20.76
N GLN A 21 23.18 -13.91 20.75
CA GLN A 21 21.97 -13.96 19.97
C GLN A 21 21.07 -12.89 20.57
N SER A 22 21.09 -11.70 19.99
CA SER A 22 20.03 -10.72 20.18
C SER A 22 18.74 -11.36 19.69
N PHE A 23 18.09 -12.13 20.54
CA PHE A 23 16.66 -12.37 20.43
C PHE A 23 16.04 -11.00 20.65
N ALA A 24 15.90 -10.23 19.57
CA ALA A 24 14.91 -9.17 19.53
C ALA A 24 13.59 -9.88 19.81
N GLN A 25 13.16 -9.82 21.06
CA GLN A 25 11.81 -10.17 21.45
C GLN A 25 10.95 -9.25 20.59
N SER A 26 10.33 -9.79 19.52
CA SER A 26 9.40 -9.02 18.70
C SER A 26 8.35 -8.49 19.67
N ASN A 27 8.44 -7.20 19.98
CA ASN A 27 7.45 -6.55 20.81
C ASN A 27 6.17 -6.57 19.98
N SER A 28 5.21 -7.39 20.38
CA SER A 28 3.92 -7.49 19.71
C SER A 28 3.34 -6.08 19.54
N ILE A 29 2.99 -5.71 18.31
CA ILE A 29 2.36 -4.44 18.00
C ILE A 29 1.07 -4.32 18.80
N LYS A 30 0.89 -3.18 19.46
CA LYS A 30 -0.33 -2.85 20.22
C LYS A 30 -0.93 -1.56 19.66
N ILE A 31 -2.04 -1.70 18.95
CA ILE A 31 -2.82 -0.57 18.46
C ILE A 31 -3.37 0.21 19.66
N LYS A 32 -3.32 1.54 19.56
CA LYS A 32 -3.80 2.45 20.62
C LYS A 32 -5.28 2.19 20.95
N LYS A 33 -5.66 2.44 22.21
CA LYS A 33 -7.06 2.30 22.66
C LYS A 33 -7.98 3.37 22.07
N GLU A 34 -7.45 4.58 21.89
CA GLU A 34 -8.09 5.66 21.14
C GLU A 34 -8.30 5.26 19.68
N HIS A 35 -9.11 6.01 18.94
CA HIS A 35 -9.31 5.73 17.52
C HIS A 35 -7.95 5.79 16.79
N PRO A 36 -7.51 4.70 16.14
CA PRO A 36 -6.24 4.70 15.44
C PRO A 36 -6.36 5.51 14.15
N ARG A 37 -5.26 6.17 13.77
CA ARG A 37 -5.18 6.91 12.51
C ARG A 37 -4.66 6.00 11.42
N LEU A 38 -5.28 6.01 10.24
CA LEU A 38 -4.92 5.08 9.18
C LEU A 38 -3.79 5.62 8.30
N ILE A 39 -3.91 6.85 7.79
CA ILE A 39 -2.93 7.44 6.84
C ILE A 39 -2.45 8.83 7.28
N LEU A 40 -3.34 9.70 7.75
CA LEU A 40 -2.99 11.06 8.15
C LEU A 40 -2.94 11.17 9.66
N SER A 41 -1.85 11.72 10.20
CA SER A 41 -1.82 12.24 11.56
C SER A 41 -2.56 13.58 11.67
N ASN A 42 -2.74 14.09 12.89
CA ASN A 42 -3.29 15.44 13.08
C ASN A 42 -2.40 16.52 12.44
N ALA A 43 -1.06 16.38 12.56
CA ALA A 43 -0.12 17.30 11.91
C ALA A 43 -0.23 17.25 10.38
N ASP A 44 -0.43 16.06 9.79
CA ASP A 44 -0.67 15.93 8.35
C ASP A 44 -1.98 16.63 7.93
N ILE A 45 -3.05 16.54 8.74
CA ILE A 45 -4.31 17.27 8.48
C ILE A 45 -4.10 18.78 8.54
N ASP A 46 -3.40 19.28 9.56
CA ASP A 46 -3.20 20.72 9.73
C ASP A 46 -2.40 21.31 8.57
N LEU A 47 -1.35 20.59 8.15
CA LEU A 47 -0.57 20.96 6.97
C LEU A 47 -1.41 20.90 5.69
N MET A 48 -2.18 19.83 5.48
CA MET A 48 -3.09 19.70 4.33
C MET A 48 -4.07 20.87 4.26
N ARG A 49 -4.71 21.22 5.40
CA ARG A 49 -5.62 22.37 5.49
C ARG A 49 -4.89 23.66 5.15
N GLY A 50 -3.73 23.90 5.76
CA GLY A 50 -2.94 25.12 5.51
C GLY A 50 -2.60 25.27 4.04
N ASN A 51 -2.09 24.22 3.42
CA ASN A 51 -1.72 24.20 2.01
C ASN A 51 -2.93 24.42 1.10
N ALA A 52 -4.02 23.68 1.29
CA ALA A 52 -5.22 23.79 0.47
C ALA A 52 -5.85 25.20 0.52
N LEU A 53 -5.84 25.83 1.69
CA LEU A 53 -6.46 27.15 1.90
C LEU A 53 -5.50 28.33 1.68
N SER A 54 -4.22 28.07 1.40
CA SER A 54 -3.21 29.12 1.22
C SER A 54 -3.38 29.95 -0.05
N GLY A 55 -4.05 29.42 -1.07
CA GLY A 55 -4.09 30.01 -2.41
C GLY A 55 -2.77 29.91 -3.19
N ILE A 56 -1.80 29.12 -2.73
CA ILE A 56 -0.49 28.93 -3.35
C ILE A 56 -0.51 27.72 -4.31
N GLU A 57 0.08 27.86 -5.49
CA GLU A 57 0.26 26.75 -6.42
C GLU A 57 1.37 25.77 -5.96
N PRO A 58 1.23 24.45 -6.20
CA PRO A 58 0.14 23.80 -6.95
C PRO A 58 -1.07 23.40 -6.10
N TRP A 59 -1.07 23.68 -4.79
CA TRP A 59 -2.14 23.25 -3.88
C TRP A 59 -3.46 23.94 -4.16
N LYS A 60 -3.44 25.20 -4.61
CA LYS A 60 -4.64 25.93 -5.03
C LYS A 60 -5.38 25.16 -6.12
N THR A 61 -4.72 24.87 -7.24
CA THR A 61 -5.34 24.12 -8.35
C THR A 61 -5.84 22.75 -7.88
N ALA A 62 -5.06 22.03 -7.07
CA ALA A 62 -5.48 20.72 -6.57
C ALA A 62 -6.70 20.79 -5.65
N TRP A 63 -6.78 21.82 -4.81
CA TRP A 63 -7.93 22.05 -3.94
C TRP A 63 -9.17 22.43 -4.74
N GLU A 64 -9.05 23.33 -5.72
CA GLU A 64 -10.15 23.72 -6.61
C GLU A 64 -10.71 22.51 -7.37
N ASN A 65 -9.83 21.64 -7.90
CA ASN A 65 -10.23 20.39 -8.56
C ASN A 65 -11.00 19.46 -7.60
N LEU A 66 -10.46 19.20 -6.41
CA LEU A 66 -11.13 18.35 -5.41
C LEU A 66 -12.48 18.96 -5.02
N LYS A 67 -12.50 20.26 -4.70
CA LYS A 67 -13.68 20.99 -4.24
C LYS A 67 -14.83 20.88 -5.25
N ASN A 68 -14.54 21.08 -6.54
CA ASN A 68 -15.54 20.99 -7.60
C ASN A 68 -16.19 19.60 -7.66
N GLU A 69 -15.41 18.54 -7.47
CA GLU A 69 -15.95 17.18 -7.46
C GLU A 69 -16.79 16.89 -6.22
N ILE A 70 -16.28 17.22 -5.02
CA ILE A 70 -16.96 16.90 -3.76
C ILE A 70 -18.22 17.76 -3.52
N ASP A 71 -18.27 18.99 -4.05
CA ASP A 71 -19.52 19.78 -4.07
C ASP A 71 -20.59 19.04 -4.88
N GLY A 72 -20.20 18.49 -6.04
CA GLY A 72 -21.08 17.64 -6.83
C GLY A 72 -21.54 16.39 -6.08
N TYR A 73 -20.68 15.78 -5.25
CA TYR A 73 -21.07 14.63 -4.45
C TYR A 73 -22.01 14.98 -3.31
N ALA A 74 -21.78 16.12 -2.64
CA ALA A 74 -22.50 16.57 -1.46
C ALA A 74 -23.94 17.01 -1.75
N ASP A 75 -24.17 17.67 -2.89
CA ASP A 75 -25.46 18.26 -3.29
C ASP A 75 -26.45 17.20 -3.83
N GLU A 76 -26.46 16.00 -3.24
CA GLU A 76 -27.34 14.86 -3.53
C GLU A 76 -27.32 14.29 -4.96
N LYS A 77 -26.53 14.86 -5.89
CA LYS A 77 -26.37 14.31 -7.24
C LYS A 77 -25.72 12.92 -7.23
N TRP A 78 -24.87 12.65 -6.23
CA TRP A 78 -24.25 11.33 -6.09
C TRP A 78 -25.21 10.31 -5.48
N LYS A 79 -25.53 9.27 -6.26
CA LYS A 79 -26.29 8.12 -5.81
C LYS A 79 -25.35 6.92 -5.69
N THR A 80 -25.26 6.37 -4.49
CA THR A 80 -24.49 5.14 -4.22
C THR A 80 -25.04 3.99 -5.05
N LYS A 81 -24.16 3.11 -5.53
CA LYS A 81 -24.54 1.91 -6.28
C LYS A 81 -23.88 0.73 -5.62
N VAL A 82 -24.46 0.29 -4.51
CA VAL A 82 -23.92 -0.82 -3.73
C VAL A 82 -24.06 -2.10 -4.53
N TYR A 83 -22.95 -2.80 -4.75
CA TYR A 83 -22.96 -4.10 -5.40
C TYR A 83 -23.16 -5.21 -4.37
N ARG A 84 -24.19 -6.04 -4.59
CA ARG A 84 -24.61 -7.12 -3.68
C ARG A 84 -24.55 -8.52 -4.30
N GLY A 85 -24.00 -8.64 -5.52
CA GLY A 85 -23.84 -9.93 -6.18
C GLY A 85 -22.58 -10.68 -5.76
N ASP A 86 -22.31 -11.80 -6.44
CA ASP A 86 -21.25 -12.78 -6.14
C ASP A 86 -19.95 -12.58 -6.95
N VAL A 87 -19.89 -11.57 -7.84
CA VAL A 87 -18.72 -11.31 -8.70
C VAL A 87 -17.82 -10.25 -8.07
N SER A 88 -16.66 -10.70 -7.56
CA SER A 88 -15.71 -9.83 -6.84
C SER A 88 -15.16 -8.66 -7.67
N MET A 89 -15.01 -8.80 -8.99
CA MET A 89 -14.60 -7.69 -9.86
C MET A 89 -15.66 -6.58 -9.93
N SER A 90 -16.93 -6.96 -10.00
CA SER A 90 -18.06 -6.02 -9.98
C SER A 90 -18.18 -5.34 -8.61
N PHE A 91 -17.95 -6.08 -7.53
CA PHE A 91 -17.84 -5.51 -6.18
C PHE A 91 -16.73 -4.46 -6.12
N TYR A 92 -15.52 -4.81 -6.54
CA TYR A 92 -14.37 -3.90 -6.53
C TYR A 92 -14.63 -2.61 -7.32
N ASN A 93 -15.16 -2.71 -8.55
CA ASN A 93 -15.45 -1.53 -9.37
C ASN A 93 -16.49 -0.61 -8.73
N ALA A 94 -17.55 -1.18 -8.15
CA ALA A 94 -18.58 -0.42 -7.44
C ALA A 94 -18.04 0.19 -6.14
N ALA A 95 -17.26 -0.57 -5.37
CA ALA A 95 -16.69 -0.18 -4.10
C ALA A 95 -15.65 0.93 -4.25
N ILE A 96 -14.72 0.83 -5.22
CA ILE A 96 -13.75 1.91 -5.50
C ILE A 96 -14.46 3.22 -5.84
N ARG A 97 -15.52 3.17 -6.65
CA ARG A 97 -16.28 4.36 -7.06
C ARG A 97 -16.86 5.09 -5.85
N ASP A 98 -17.62 4.38 -5.01
CA ASP A 98 -18.31 4.96 -3.87
C ASP A 98 -17.35 5.24 -2.70
N GLY A 99 -16.38 4.36 -2.45
CA GLY A 99 -15.37 4.53 -1.42
C GLY A 99 -14.45 5.73 -1.70
N SER A 100 -14.06 5.95 -2.96
CA SER A 100 -13.26 7.13 -3.34
C SER A 100 -14.05 8.42 -3.12
N ALA A 101 -15.34 8.45 -3.46
CA ALA A 101 -16.19 9.60 -3.17
C ALA A 101 -16.31 9.86 -1.65
N ALA A 102 -16.47 8.82 -0.84
CA ALA A 102 -16.51 8.95 0.62
C ALA A 102 -15.18 9.47 1.19
N ARG A 103 -14.03 8.95 0.71
CA ARG A 103 -12.69 9.41 1.10
C ARG A 103 -12.48 10.88 0.75
N ASP A 104 -12.79 11.26 -0.48
CA ASP A 104 -12.55 12.61 -0.98
C ASP A 104 -13.46 13.62 -0.26
N LEU A 105 -14.71 13.26 0.05
CA LEU A 105 -15.60 14.03 0.91
C LEU A 105 -15.05 14.17 2.35
N ALA A 106 -14.53 13.09 2.93
CA ALA A 106 -13.94 13.13 4.27
C ALA A 106 -12.68 14.02 4.33
N ILE A 107 -11.84 13.97 3.29
CA ILE A 107 -10.70 14.89 3.12
C ILE A 107 -11.19 16.34 2.99
N GLY A 108 -12.21 16.59 2.16
CA GLY A 108 -12.83 17.90 2.01
C GLY A 108 -13.36 18.46 3.32
N TYR A 109 -14.05 17.62 4.12
CA TYR A 109 -14.45 17.98 5.47
C TYR A 109 -13.24 18.30 6.34
N GLN A 110 -12.17 17.50 6.29
CA GLN A 110 -10.97 17.77 7.07
C GLN A 110 -10.23 19.04 6.65
N ILE A 111 -10.44 19.57 5.43
CA ILE A 111 -9.94 20.87 4.99
C ILE A 111 -10.87 21.99 5.49
N THR A 112 -12.17 21.94 5.18
CA THR A 112 -13.11 23.07 5.34
C THR A 112 -13.90 23.07 6.63
N LYS A 113 -14.04 21.90 7.28
CA LYS A 113 -15.04 21.59 8.32
C LYS A 113 -16.50 21.78 7.88
N ASP A 114 -16.79 21.86 6.58
CA ASP A 114 -18.16 21.88 6.05
C ASP A 114 -18.83 20.52 6.29
N ARG A 115 -19.85 20.51 7.18
CA ARG A 115 -20.54 19.29 7.59
C ARG A 115 -21.29 18.61 6.46
N ARG A 116 -21.62 19.30 5.35
CA ARG A 116 -22.27 18.66 4.18
C ARG A 116 -21.44 17.50 3.65
N TYR A 117 -20.12 17.69 3.56
CA TYR A 117 -19.20 16.66 3.08
C TYR A 117 -19.17 15.45 4.03
N ALA A 118 -19.03 15.69 5.33
CA ALA A 118 -19.05 14.62 6.33
C ALA A 118 -20.36 13.83 6.32
N VAL A 119 -21.51 14.52 6.31
CA VAL A 119 -22.84 13.88 6.29
C VAL A 119 -22.98 12.96 5.08
N LYS A 120 -22.56 13.42 3.89
CA LYS A 120 -22.64 12.61 2.67
C LYS A 120 -21.70 11.41 2.71
N ALA A 121 -20.46 11.58 3.18
CA ALA A 121 -19.50 10.48 3.31
C ALA A 121 -20.01 9.40 4.27
N ILE A 122 -20.57 9.79 5.43
CA ILE A 122 -21.16 8.86 6.41
C ILE A 122 -22.31 8.09 5.78
N ARG A 123 -23.19 8.74 5.01
CA ARG A 123 -24.29 8.08 4.31
C ARG A 123 -23.81 7.02 3.31
N ILE A 124 -22.74 7.31 2.56
CA ILE A 124 -22.15 6.34 1.63
C ILE A 124 -21.60 5.12 2.39
N ILE A 125 -20.89 5.34 3.50
CA ILE A 125 -20.36 4.27 4.37
C ILE A 125 -21.52 3.43 4.95
N ASP A 126 -22.58 4.09 5.41
CA ASP A 126 -23.77 3.45 5.99
C ASP A 126 -24.50 2.55 4.98
N GLU A 127 -24.72 3.04 3.75
CA GLU A 127 -25.39 2.27 2.69
C GLU A 127 -24.60 1.00 2.27
N TRP A 128 -23.26 1.09 2.23
CA TRP A 128 -22.39 -0.06 1.93
C TRP A 128 -22.29 -1.07 3.07
N SER A 129 -22.23 -0.57 4.32
CA SER A 129 -22.09 -1.41 5.52
C SER A 129 -23.41 -1.92 6.08
N SER A 130 -24.54 -1.60 5.44
CA SER A 130 -25.88 -2.01 5.89
C SER A 130 -25.95 -3.51 6.17
N PRO A 131 -26.54 -3.93 7.31
CA PRO A 131 -26.72 -5.34 7.65
C PRO A 131 -27.80 -6.03 6.79
N LYS A 132 -28.56 -5.27 6.01
CA LYS A 132 -29.58 -5.80 5.09
C LYS A 132 -28.97 -6.06 3.72
N ASP A 133 -29.04 -7.31 3.28
CA ASP A 133 -28.44 -7.79 2.03
C ASP A 133 -26.95 -7.38 1.95
N VAL A 134 -26.14 -7.81 2.91
CA VAL A 134 -24.78 -7.28 3.14
C VAL A 134 -23.91 -7.35 1.88
N ALA A 135 -23.27 -6.24 1.53
CA ALA A 135 -22.35 -6.17 0.39
C ALA A 135 -21.12 -7.06 0.61
N GLY A 136 -20.83 -7.95 -0.33
CA GLY A 136 -19.69 -8.87 -0.22
C GLY A 136 -19.84 -9.94 0.86
N ALA A 137 -21.08 -10.27 1.26
CA ALA A 137 -21.34 -11.41 2.16
C ALA A 137 -21.00 -12.77 1.54
N TYR A 138 -21.03 -12.83 0.21
CA TYR A 138 -20.69 -14.02 -0.55
C TYR A 138 -20.03 -13.64 -1.87
N PHE A 139 -18.99 -14.37 -2.23
CA PHE A 139 -18.41 -14.41 -3.56
C PHE A 139 -18.30 -15.86 -3.97
N ASP A 140 -18.59 -16.14 -5.24
CA ASP A 140 -18.50 -17.50 -5.78
C ASP A 140 -17.05 -18.02 -5.70
N PRO A 141 -16.79 -19.11 -4.95
CA PRO A 141 -15.45 -19.64 -4.75
C PRO A 141 -14.78 -20.14 -6.04
N ASP A 142 -15.54 -20.36 -7.12
CA ASP A 142 -15.07 -20.95 -8.38
C ASP A 142 -14.83 -19.92 -9.49
N LYS A 143 -15.34 -18.68 -9.37
CA LYS A 143 -15.31 -17.68 -10.46
C LYS A 143 -14.15 -16.69 -10.44
N SER A 144 -13.50 -16.47 -9.30
CA SER A 144 -12.53 -15.36 -9.18
C SER A 144 -11.45 -15.53 -8.12
N TYR A 145 -11.46 -16.60 -7.35
CA TYR A 145 -10.35 -16.88 -6.45
C TYR A 145 -9.13 -17.38 -7.23
N PRO A 146 -7.91 -17.01 -6.81
CA PRO A 146 -7.56 -16.25 -5.60
C PRO A 146 -7.71 -14.71 -5.70
N ASN A 147 -7.99 -14.15 -6.88
CA ASN A 147 -8.02 -12.70 -7.12
C ASN A 147 -9.00 -11.92 -6.22
N THR A 148 -10.06 -12.57 -5.74
CA THR A 148 -11.05 -11.99 -4.83
C THR A 148 -10.42 -11.35 -3.58
N GLY A 149 -9.37 -11.92 -2.99
CA GLY A 149 -8.72 -11.35 -1.79
C GLY A 149 -8.16 -9.96 -2.03
N MET A 150 -7.40 -9.78 -3.11
CA MET A 150 -6.92 -8.47 -3.58
C MET A 150 -8.07 -7.51 -3.87
N LEU A 151 -9.10 -7.97 -4.60
CA LEU A 151 -10.21 -7.13 -5.05
C LEU A 151 -11.01 -6.57 -3.87
N VAL A 152 -11.28 -7.40 -2.86
CA VAL A 152 -11.93 -6.96 -1.62
C VAL A 152 -11.03 -5.98 -0.87
N SER A 153 -9.75 -6.33 -0.65
CA SER A 153 -8.79 -5.50 0.09
C SER A 153 -8.67 -4.08 -0.48
N ARG A 154 -8.47 -3.98 -1.80
CA ARG A 154 -8.35 -2.69 -2.49
C ARG A 154 -9.69 -1.96 -2.56
N GLY A 155 -10.78 -2.70 -2.80
CA GLY A 155 -12.12 -2.13 -2.95
C GLY A 155 -12.60 -1.37 -1.71
N ILE A 156 -12.23 -1.84 -0.52
CA ILE A 156 -12.69 -1.24 0.75
C ILE A 156 -11.76 -0.19 1.34
N PHE A 157 -10.52 -0.07 0.86
CA PHE A 157 -9.51 0.78 1.48
C PHE A 157 -9.95 2.25 1.60
N ALA A 158 -10.57 2.80 0.55
CA ALA A 158 -11.04 4.19 0.58
C ALA A 158 -12.18 4.41 1.61
N PHE A 159 -13.02 3.40 1.87
CA PHE A 159 -14.00 3.47 2.95
C PHE A 159 -13.34 3.47 4.33
N LEU A 160 -12.32 2.63 4.54
CA LEU A 160 -11.55 2.58 5.79
C LEU A 160 -10.88 3.93 6.08
N TYR A 161 -10.31 4.56 5.04
CA TYR A 161 -9.70 5.88 5.15
C TYR A 161 -10.75 6.97 5.45
N ALA A 162 -11.89 6.98 4.77
CA ALA A 162 -12.98 7.91 5.07
C ALA A 162 -13.51 7.72 6.50
N TYR A 163 -13.72 6.48 6.91
CA TYR A 163 -14.17 6.12 8.26
C TYR A 163 -13.21 6.62 9.33
N ASP A 164 -11.89 6.45 9.14
CA ASP A 164 -10.86 6.95 10.06
C ASP A 164 -11.02 8.46 10.31
N LEU A 165 -10.97 9.24 9.23
CA LEU A 165 -11.02 10.70 9.31
C LEU A 165 -12.29 11.23 10.00
N LEU A 166 -13.43 10.56 9.81
CA LEU A 166 -14.73 10.98 10.35
C LEU A 166 -14.96 10.46 11.77
N CYS A 167 -14.48 9.24 12.06
CA CYS A 167 -14.61 8.64 13.39
C CYS A 167 -13.68 9.33 14.40
N ALA A 168 -12.49 9.76 13.99
CA ALA A 168 -11.56 10.51 14.84
C ALA A 168 -12.16 11.84 15.37
N ASP A 169 -13.00 12.48 14.56
CA ASP A 169 -13.74 13.71 14.92
C ASP A 169 -15.09 13.41 15.62
N ASN A 170 -15.34 12.16 16.04
CA ASN A 170 -16.57 11.70 16.69
C ASN A 170 -17.86 11.94 15.88
N LEU A 171 -17.79 11.94 14.56
CA LEU A 171 -18.95 12.23 13.70
C LEU A 171 -19.80 11.00 13.39
N ILE A 172 -19.24 9.81 13.52
CA ILE A 172 -19.94 8.54 13.30
C ILE A 172 -20.46 8.05 14.65
N ASP A 173 -21.78 7.90 14.79
CA ASP A 173 -22.40 7.38 16.01
C ASP A 173 -21.99 5.92 16.28
N LYS A 174 -22.17 5.47 17.53
CA LYS A 174 -21.68 4.16 17.99
C LYS A 174 -22.32 2.99 17.24
N ASP A 175 -23.57 3.10 16.83
CA ASP A 175 -24.28 2.04 16.12
C ASP A 175 -23.74 1.89 14.70
N LYS A 176 -23.56 3.00 13.98
CA LYS A 176 -22.90 2.99 12.66
C LYS A 176 -21.44 2.56 12.73
N GLN A 177 -20.71 2.93 13.80
CA GLN A 177 -19.37 2.40 14.03
C GLN A 177 -19.39 0.88 14.18
N LYS A 178 -20.35 0.33 14.92
CA LYS A 178 -20.51 -1.12 15.07
C LYS A 178 -20.86 -1.77 13.73
N GLN A 179 -21.83 -1.24 13.01
CA GLN A 179 -22.25 -1.73 11.70
C GLN A 179 -21.08 -1.79 10.71
N PHE A 180 -20.30 -0.70 10.60
CA PHE A 180 -19.13 -0.67 9.73
C PHE A 180 -18.10 -1.75 10.11
N LYS A 181 -17.79 -1.89 11.40
CA LYS A 181 -16.85 -2.90 11.89
C LYS A 181 -17.36 -4.33 11.64
N ASP A 182 -18.66 -4.57 11.76
CA ASP A 182 -19.25 -5.87 11.47
C ASP A 182 -19.17 -6.19 9.96
N TRP A 183 -19.36 -5.20 9.09
CA TRP A 183 -19.14 -5.35 7.65
C TRP A 183 -17.68 -5.74 7.32
N LEU A 184 -16.69 -5.11 7.96
CA LEU A 184 -15.28 -5.49 7.77
C LEU A 184 -15.00 -6.93 8.18
N ARG A 185 -15.62 -7.41 9.27
CA ARG A 185 -15.48 -8.80 9.72
C ARG A 185 -16.07 -9.80 8.73
N ILE A 186 -17.14 -9.44 8.02
CA ILE A 186 -17.73 -10.26 6.97
C ILE A 186 -16.81 -10.38 5.75
N LEU A 187 -16.07 -9.32 5.42
CA LEU A 187 -15.15 -9.30 4.28
C LEU A 187 -13.81 -9.99 4.55
N LEU A 188 -13.37 -10.00 5.81
CA LEU A 188 -12.06 -10.52 6.21
C LEU A 188 -11.80 -11.98 5.78
N PRO A 189 -12.74 -12.93 5.89
CA PRO A 189 -12.58 -14.30 5.37
C PRO A 189 -12.22 -14.37 3.89
N HIS A 190 -12.77 -13.48 3.05
CA HIS A 190 -12.47 -13.47 1.60
C HIS A 190 -11.03 -13.04 1.31
N ILE A 191 -10.49 -12.12 2.10
CA ILE A 191 -9.08 -11.70 2.01
C ILE A 191 -8.16 -12.84 2.46
N LYS A 192 -8.47 -13.47 3.60
CA LYS A 192 -7.71 -14.62 4.12
C LYS A 192 -7.72 -15.80 3.14
N GLU A 193 -8.85 -16.06 2.49
CA GLU A 193 -8.96 -17.14 1.51
C GLU A 193 -8.18 -16.86 0.22
N GLY A 194 -8.16 -15.61 -0.25
CA GLY A 194 -7.29 -15.19 -1.36
C GLY A 194 -5.81 -15.45 -1.04
N ALA A 195 -5.36 -14.99 0.13
CA ALA A 195 -3.99 -15.15 0.60
C ALA A 195 -3.60 -16.62 0.76
N ARG A 196 -4.48 -17.43 1.37
CA ARG A 196 -4.28 -18.86 1.54
C ARG A 196 -4.12 -19.57 0.19
N ARG A 197 -5.00 -19.30 -0.77
CA ARG A 197 -4.94 -19.93 -2.11
C ARG A 197 -3.71 -19.51 -2.89
N TRP A 198 -3.27 -18.25 -2.80
CA TRP A 198 -2.01 -17.84 -3.40
C TRP A 198 -0.80 -18.52 -2.76
N HIS A 199 -0.82 -18.72 -1.44
CA HIS A 199 0.26 -19.38 -0.74
C HIS A 199 0.36 -20.88 -1.07
N GLU A 200 -0.77 -21.58 -1.03
CA GLU A 200 -0.81 -23.03 -1.22
C GLU A 200 -0.65 -23.47 -2.67
N ASN A 201 -0.97 -22.59 -3.63
CA ASN A 201 -1.11 -23.01 -5.01
C ASN A 201 0.08 -22.59 -5.89
N ASP A 202 0.74 -23.58 -6.48
CA ASP A 202 1.76 -23.39 -7.52
C ASP A 202 1.16 -23.22 -8.93
N TYR A 203 -0.17 -23.28 -9.07
CA TYR A 203 -0.92 -23.20 -10.33
C TYR A 203 -0.70 -21.90 -11.13
N PHE A 204 -0.04 -20.89 -10.59
CA PHE A 204 0.36 -19.70 -11.34
C PHE A 204 1.87 -19.66 -11.64
N GLY A 205 2.55 -20.82 -11.59
CA GLY A 205 3.94 -20.96 -12.02
C GLY A 205 4.95 -20.39 -11.03
N LYS A 206 4.76 -20.56 -9.72
CA LYS A 206 5.67 -20.05 -8.67
C LYS A 206 5.69 -18.53 -8.54
N GLN A 207 4.60 -17.84 -8.88
CA GLN A 207 4.40 -16.40 -8.64
C GLN A 207 4.16 -16.11 -7.14
N TYR A 208 5.19 -16.34 -6.31
CA TYR A 208 5.09 -16.31 -4.85
C TYR A 208 5.03 -14.90 -4.24
N TYR A 209 5.53 -13.90 -4.96
CA TYR A 209 5.55 -12.49 -4.57
C TYR A 209 5.08 -11.64 -5.75
N GLN A 210 3.90 -11.05 -5.60
CA GLN A 210 3.19 -10.31 -6.66
C GLN A 210 2.12 -9.40 -6.04
N ASN A 211 1.56 -8.50 -6.85
CA ASN A 211 0.68 -7.41 -6.43
C ASN A 211 -0.56 -7.80 -5.58
N HIS A 212 -1.12 -8.99 -5.76
CA HIS A 212 -2.24 -9.51 -4.96
C HIS A 212 -1.82 -9.79 -3.52
N ILE A 213 -0.63 -10.35 -3.29
CA ILE A 213 -0.13 -10.62 -1.93
C ILE A 213 0.02 -9.30 -1.17
N VAL A 214 0.62 -8.28 -1.81
CA VAL A 214 0.77 -6.96 -1.18
C VAL A 214 -0.60 -6.33 -0.89
N ALA A 215 -1.56 -6.51 -1.80
CA ALA A 215 -2.92 -6.00 -1.59
C ALA A 215 -3.62 -6.69 -0.42
N GLU A 216 -3.42 -7.99 -0.23
CA GLU A 216 -3.97 -8.73 0.91
C GLU A 216 -3.33 -8.26 2.21
N VAL A 217 -2.02 -8.00 2.24
CA VAL A 217 -1.36 -7.34 3.38
C VAL A 217 -2.03 -6.01 3.69
N VAL A 218 -2.27 -5.15 2.69
CA VAL A 218 -3.00 -3.88 2.87
C VAL A 218 -4.38 -4.11 3.48
N GLY A 219 -5.14 -5.08 2.99
CA GLY A 219 -6.48 -5.40 3.48
C GLY A 219 -6.49 -5.91 4.93
N LEU A 220 -5.65 -6.91 5.24
CA LEU A 220 -5.52 -7.47 6.58
C LEU A 220 -5.06 -6.40 7.58
N MET A 221 -4.06 -5.61 7.20
CA MET A 221 -3.49 -4.56 8.05
C MET A 221 -4.51 -3.45 8.34
N SER A 222 -5.14 -2.91 7.30
CA SER A 222 -6.10 -1.80 7.43
C SER A 222 -7.35 -2.20 8.22
N ILE A 223 -7.88 -3.41 8.00
CA ILE A 223 -8.97 -3.97 8.82
C ILE A 223 -8.49 -4.16 10.27
N GLY A 224 -7.32 -4.76 10.47
CA GLY A 224 -6.76 -5.01 11.80
C GLY A 224 -6.62 -3.73 12.62
N ILE A 225 -6.09 -2.66 12.01
CA ILE A 225 -5.97 -1.34 12.63
C ILE A 225 -7.37 -0.80 13.02
N ILE A 226 -8.33 -0.73 12.09
CA ILE A 226 -9.66 -0.18 12.37
C ILE A 226 -10.45 -0.99 13.42
N LEU A 227 -10.29 -2.32 13.41
CA LEU A 227 -10.87 -3.20 14.41
C LEU A 227 -10.13 -3.15 15.75
N ARG A 228 -8.90 -2.62 15.78
CA ARG A 228 -7.94 -2.70 16.89
C ARG A 228 -7.63 -4.16 17.26
N ASP A 229 -7.55 -5.00 16.23
CA ASP A 229 -7.20 -6.40 16.32
C ASP A 229 -5.67 -6.54 16.24
N ASN A 230 -5.02 -6.55 17.41
CA ASN A 230 -3.57 -6.66 17.49
C ASN A 230 -3.08 -7.99 16.90
N GLU A 231 -3.82 -9.09 17.04
CA GLU A 231 -3.41 -10.39 16.50
C GLU A 231 -3.37 -10.34 14.96
N LEU A 232 -4.40 -9.76 14.34
CA LEU A 232 -4.43 -9.58 12.89
C LEU A 232 -3.33 -8.64 12.38
N VAL A 233 -3.05 -7.55 13.10
CA VAL A 233 -1.96 -6.63 12.75
C VAL A 233 -0.60 -7.32 12.85
N ASN A 234 -0.33 -8.03 13.94
CA ASN A 234 0.92 -8.79 14.09
C ASN A 234 1.03 -9.89 13.02
N TYR A 235 -0.06 -10.61 12.74
CA TYR A 235 -0.13 -11.60 11.66
C TYR A 235 0.22 -10.99 10.29
N ALA A 236 -0.28 -9.79 9.99
CA ALA A 236 -0.03 -9.11 8.72
C ALA A 236 1.37 -8.46 8.64
N TYR A 237 1.95 -8.03 9.76
CA TYR A 237 3.24 -7.33 9.79
C TYR A 237 4.45 -8.27 9.70
N ASP A 238 4.61 -9.17 10.68
CA ASP A 238 5.78 -10.05 10.83
C ASP A 238 5.44 -11.44 11.41
N GLY A 239 4.15 -11.81 11.39
CA GLY A 239 3.68 -13.08 11.95
C GLY A 239 4.36 -14.29 11.31
N LYS A 240 5.02 -15.11 12.12
CA LYS A 240 5.75 -16.32 11.66
C LYS A 240 4.85 -17.36 10.98
N ASN A 241 3.56 -17.38 11.32
CA ASN A 241 2.55 -18.23 10.68
C ASN A 241 1.95 -17.62 9.41
N ASN A 242 2.40 -16.43 9.01
CA ASN A 242 2.07 -15.79 7.75
C ASN A 242 3.35 -15.64 6.91
N PRO A 243 3.66 -16.59 6.01
CA PRO A 243 4.86 -16.51 5.17
C PRO A 243 4.79 -15.39 4.11
N ARG A 244 3.69 -14.63 4.09
CA ARG A 244 3.42 -13.50 3.18
C ARG A 244 3.03 -12.25 3.97
N ASN A 245 3.58 -12.09 5.17
CA ASN A 245 3.49 -10.85 5.94
C ASN A 245 4.27 -9.71 5.25
N ALA A 246 4.09 -8.47 5.73
CA ALA A 246 4.67 -7.28 5.13
C ALA A 246 6.20 -7.35 5.01
N LYS A 247 6.91 -7.86 6.03
CA LYS A 247 8.37 -7.99 6.00
C LYS A 247 8.84 -8.99 4.95
N ASN A 248 8.20 -10.15 4.86
CA ASN A 248 8.55 -11.15 3.85
C ASN A 248 8.15 -10.71 2.43
N VAL A 249 7.11 -9.90 2.29
CA VAL A 249 6.78 -9.26 1.01
C VAL A 249 7.90 -8.32 0.57
N ILE A 250 8.42 -7.47 1.46
CA ILE A 250 9.56 -6.59 1.13
C ILE A 250 10.78 -7.41 0.69
N GLU A 251 11.11 -8.45 1.45
CA GLU A 251 12.22 -9.38 1.17
C GLU A 251 12.04 -10.11 -0.18
N GLY A 252 10.85 -10.65 -0.45
CA GLY A 252 10.64 -11.50 -1.63
C GLY A 252 10.28 -10.75 -2.91
N MET A 253 9.89 -9.48 -2.81
CA MET A 253 9.35 -8.72 -3.92
C MET A 253 10.32 -7.66 -4.45
N ILE A 254 11.22 -7.15 -3.63
CA ILE A 254 12.23 -6.17 -4.04
C ILE A 254 13.49 -6.95 -4.40
N LEU A 255 13.83 -6.94 -5.67
CA LEU A 255 15.03 -7.58 -6.17
C LEU A 255 16.27 -6.76 -5.79
N MET A 256 17.34 -7.49 -5.51
CA MET A 256 18.70 -6.96 -5.34
C MET A 256 19.58 -7.44 -6.49
N ASN A 257 20.63 -6.68 -6.78
CA ASN A 257 21.57 -6.99 -7.84
C ASN A 257 22.14 -8.41 -7.72
N GLY A 258 22.00 -9.20 -8.78
CA GLY A 258 22.47 -10.59 -8.85
C GLY A 258 21.54 -11.63 -8.21
N GLN A 259 20.41 -11.22 -7.61
CA GLN A 259 19.37 -12.17 -7.22
C GLN A 259 18.65 -12.72 -8.47
N PRO A 260 18.19 -13.98 -8.44
CA PRO A 260 17.43 -14.53 -9.56
C PRO A 260 16.06 -13.84 -9.70
N PRO A 261 15.61 -13.50 -10.92
CA PRO A 261 14.27 -13.00 -11.15
C PRO A 261 13.24 -14.13 -11.02
N TYR A 262 11.98 -13.84 -11.36
CA TYR A 262 10.94 -14.85 -11.48
C TYR A 262 11.39 -16.00 -12.40
N VAL A 263 11.20 -17.25 -11.96
CA VAL A 263 11.70 -18.44 -12.67
C VAL A 263 11.14 -18.62 -14.09
N GLY A 264 9.97 -18.05 -14.37
CA GLY A 264 9.36 -18.07 -15.70
C GLY A 264 9.72 -16.86 -16.57
N GLU A 265 10.58 -15.96 -16.09
CA GLU A 265 11.05 -14.82 -16.88
C GLU A 265 11.94 -15.31 -18.04
N PRO A 266 11.61 -15.00 -19.30
CA PRO A 266 12.44 -15.38 -20.44
C PRO A 266 13.70 -14.52 -20.55
N GLY A 267 14.76 -15.10 -21.11
CA GLY A 267 16.04 -14.43 -21.33
C GLY A 267 16.97 -14.50 -20.12
N SER A 268 18.04 -13.71 -20.16
CA SER A 268 19.05 -13.63 -19.09
C SER A 268 19.28 -12.18 -18.72
N TRP A 269 18.22 -11.54 -18.25
CA TRP A 269 18.24 -10.14 -17.85
C TRP A 269 18.77 -10.00 -16.42
N ALA A 270 19.71 -9.08 -16.23
CA ALA A 270 20.18 -8.75 -14.89
C ALA A 270 19.04 -8.14 -14.05
N THR A 271 19.10 -8.39 -12.75
CA THR A 271 18.26 -7.76 -11.72
C THR A 271 19.03 -6.62 -11.09
N HIS A 272 18.32 -5.60 -10.60
CA HIS A 272 18.91 -4.42 -9.99
C HIS A 272 18.29 -4.14 -8.63
N ASP A 273 19.04 -3.47 -7.76
CA ASP A 273 18.55 -3.03 -6.46
C ASP A 273 17.29 -2.18 -6.61
N GLY A 274 16.20 -2.59 -5.95
CA GLY A 274 14.93 -1.87 -5.97
C GLY A 274 13.98 -2.29 -7.08
N GLU A 275 14.42 -3.11 -8.02
CA GLU A 275 13.54 -3.58 -9.08
C GLU A 275 12.47 -4.53 -8.51
N ILE A 276 11.22 -4.42 -8.95
CA ILE A 276 10.13 -5.21 -8.36
C ILE A 276 9.91 -6.50 -9.14
N MET A 277 9.72 -7.61 -8.41
CA MET A 277 9.50 -8.96 -8.94
C MET A 277 8.44 -9.01 -10.06
N ASP A 278 7.36 -8.22 -9.95
CA ASP A 278 6.31 -8.11 -10.99
C ASP A 278 6.83 -7.65 -12.37
N ARG A 279 8.12 -7.33 -12.53
CA ARG A 279 8.76 -7.05 -13.82
C ARG A 279 8.56 -8.16 -14.86
N TYR A 280 8.35 -9.41 -14.43
CA TYR A 280 8.03 -10.52 -15.34
C TYR A 280 6.77 -10.26 -16.18
N ARG A 281 5.88 -9.34 -15.76
CA ARG A 281 4.69 -8.90 -16.51
C ARG A 281 5.02 -8.11 -17.77
N HIS A 282 6.30 -7.86 -18.04
CA HIS A 282 6.78 -7.38 -19.32
C HIS A 282 6.50 -8.42 -20.42
N PHE A 283 6.63 -9.70 -20.08
CA PHE A 283 6.57 -10.78 -21.05
C PHE A 283 5.17 -11.41 -21.19
N VAL A 284 4.96 -12.06 -22.34
CA VAL A 284 3.85 -13.00 -22.52
C VAL A 284 4.19 -14.29 -21.79
N LEU A 285 3.42 -14.61 -20.76
CA LEU A 285 3.58 -15.83 -19.99
C LEU A 285 2.31 -16.65 -20.11
N THR A 286 2.47 -17.95 -20.38
CA THR A 286 1.35 -18.89 -20.43
C THR A 286 1.46 -19.87 -19.28
N HIS A 287 0.49 -19.82 -18.37
CA HIS A 287 0.38 -20.71 -17.22
C HIS A 287 -1.02 -21.33 -17.20
N HIS A 288 -1.12 -22.66 -17.18
CA HIS A 288 -2.38 -23.40 -17.02
C HIS A 288 -3.54 -22.91 -17.90
N GLY A 289 -3.26 -22.68 -19.19
CA GLY A 289 -4.27 -22.24 -20.16
C GLY A 289 -4.62 -20.75 -20.12
N TYR A 290 -3.99 -19.97 -19.24
CA TYR A 290 -4.08 -18.51 -19.21
C TYR A 290 -2.80 -17.87 -19.76
N THR A 291 -2.96 -16.95 -20.70
CA THR A 291 -1.85 -16.19 -21.31
C THR A 291 -1.94 -14.72 -20.90
N THR A 292 -0.89 -14.18 -20.30
CA THR A 292 -0.82 -12.77 -19.91
C THR A 292 -0.67 -11.88 -21.14
N LYS A 293 -1.13 -10.62 -21.02
CA LYS A 293 -0.77 -9.58 -21.99
C LYS A 293 0.67 -9.13 -21.72
N PRO A 294 1.50 -8.91 -22.77
CA PRO A 294 2.84 -8.37 -22.60
C PRO A 294 2.79 -6.88 -22.28
N ASN A 295 3.97 -6.31 -22.02
CA ASN A 295 4.23 -4.89 -21.83
C ASN A 295 3.35 -4.31 -20.75
N ARG A 296 3.40 -4.90 -19.55
CA ARG A 296 2.63 -4.48 -18.38
C ARG A 296 3.48 -4.32 -17.12
N ALA A 297 4.79 -4.52 -17.20
CA ALA A 297 5.64 -4.51 -16.03
C ALA A 297 5.55 -3.18 -15.27
N LEU A 298 5.74 -2.03 -15.94
CA LEU A 298 5.66 -0.71 -15.32
C LEU A 298 4.33 -0.46 -14.61
N GLN A 299 3.23 -1.05 -15.12
CA GLN A 299 1.95 -1.02 -14.43
C GLN A 299 1.95 -1.82 -13.12
N TYR A 300 2.42 -3.07 -13.14
CA TYR A 300 2.32 -3.95 -11.97
C TYR A 300 3.39 -3.63 -10.90
N VAL A 301 4.61 -3.26 -11.32
CA VAL A 301 5.65 -2.80 -10.38
C VAL A 301 5.23 -1.51 -9.67
N GLY A 302 4.55 -0.61 -10.39
CA GLY A 302 3.93 0.59 -9.81
C GLY A 302 2.86 0.24 -8.79
N LEU A 303 1.92 -0.65 -9.13
CA LEU A 303 0.88 -1.10 -8.21
C LEU A 303 1.45 -1.71 -6.93
N SER A 304 2.44 -2.58 -7.03
CA SER A 304 3.03 -3.28 -5.89
C SER A 304 3.83 -2.36 -4.99
N THR A 305 4.62 -1.46 -5.57
CA THR A 305 5.30 -0.40 -4.81
C THR A 305 4.28 0.49 -4.11
N ASN A 306 3.18 0.84 -4.80
CA ASN A 306 2.12 1.65 -4.23
C ASN A 306 1.51 1.02 -2.97
N LEU A 307 1.22 -0.29 -3.02
CA LEU A 307 0.63 -1.03 -1.91
C LEU A 307 1.61 -1.22 -0.74
N MET A 308 2.90 -1.44 -1.00
CA MET A 308 3.93 -1.52 0.06
C MET A 308 4.06 -0.19 0.81
N MET A 309 4.09 0.92 0.08
CA MET A 309 4.17 2.26 0.67
C MET A 309 2.91 2.65 1.44
N ILE A 310 1.71 2.26 0.97
CA ILE A 310 0.47 2.41 1.74
C ILE A 310 0.55 1.62 3.07
N THR A 311 1.13 0.41 3.03
CA THR A 311 1.36 -0.38 4.25
C THR A 311 2.33 0.31 5.20
N ALA A 312 3.38 0.94 4.68
CA ALA A 312 4.33 1.71 5.49
C ALA A 312 3.69 2.98 6.11
N GLU A 313 2.84 3.70 5.37
CA GLU A 313 2.09 4.84 5.92
C GLU A 313 1.18 4.43 7.08
N MET A 314 0.51 3.27 6.97
CA MET A 314 -0.26 2.72 8.09
C MET A 314 0.63 2.42 9.30
N GLY A 315 1.82 1.85 9.07
CA GLY A 315 2.76 1.52 10.14
C GLY A 315 3.27 2.71 10.92
N ARG A 316 3.65 3.77 10.20
CA ARG A 316 4.15 5.04 10.75
C ARG A 316 3.26 5.60 11.85
N LEU A 317 1.95 5.37 11.79
CA LEU A 317 0.98 5.85 12.77
C LEU A 317 0.57 4.82 13.83
N ASN A 318 0.91 3.55 13.64
CA ASN A 318 0.34 2.42 14.38
C ASN A 318 1.38 1.50 15.06
N GLY A 319 2.62 1.99 15.21
CA GLY A 319 3.62 1.35 16.06
C GLY A 319 4.42 0.24 15.39
N PHE A 320 4.54 0.27 14.07
CA PHE A 320 5.45 -0.58 13.32
C PHE A 320 6.10 0.20 12.19
N ASP A 321 7.39 -0.02 11.98
CA ASP A 321 8.16 0.72 11.00
C ASP A 321 8.52 -0.16 9.81
N LEU A 322 8.19 0.34 8.61
CA LEU A 322 8.60 -0.23 7.33
C LEU A 322 9.46 0.74 6.51
N TYR A 323 9.50 2.03 6.88
CA TYR A 323 10.35 3.03 6.22
C TYR A 323 11.82 2.78 6.56
N ASP A 324 12.12 2.47 7.82
CA ASP A 324 13.47 2.16 8.29
C ASP A 324 13.78 0.65 8.30
N TYR A 325 12.86 -0.18 7.83
CA TYR A 325 13.07 -1.62 7.77
C TYR A 325 13.97 -2.00 6.59
N VAL A 326 15.00 -2.80 6.89
CA VAL A 326 15.91 -3.38 5.90
C VAL A 326 15.86 -4.90 6.06
N ALA A 327 15.50 -5.61 4.99
CA ALA A 327 15.47 -7.07 4.96
C ALA A 327 16.89 -7.66 4.78
N PRO A 328 17.08 -8.98 4.92
CA PRO A 328 18.41 -9.58 5.06
C PRO A 328 19.41 -9.30 3.92
N ALA A 329 18.98 -9.11 2.68
CA ALA A 329 19.88 -8.82 1.57
C ALA A 329 20.01 -7.31 1.25
N GLY A 330 19.39 -6.46 2.07
CA GLY A 330 19.40 -5.00 1.90
C GLY A 330 18.09 -4.42 1.35
N GLU A 331 17.08 -5.28 1.07
CA GLU A 331 15.80 -4.86 0.54
C GLU A 331 15.12 -3.86 1.48
N ASN A 332 14.66 -2.74 0.95
CA ASN A 332 13.88 -1.76 1.69
C ASN A 332 12.97 -0.97 0.74
N ILE A 333 11.89 -0.40 1.26
CA ILE A 333 10.85 0.23 0.45
C ILE A 333 11.28 1.54 -0.24
N LYS A 334 12.46 2.09 0.10
CA LYS A 334 13.04 3.23 -0.63
C LYS A 334 13.62 2.81 -1.97
N LEU A 335 14.23 1.63 -2.08
CA LEU A 335 14.95 1.21 -3.28
C LEU A 335 14.07 1.22 -4.55
N PRO A 336 12.82 0.72 -4.55
CA PRO A 336 11.98 0.80 -5.74
C PRO A 336 11.68 2.24 -6.18
N LEU A 337 11.50 3.16 -5.23
CA LEU A 337 11.32 4.58 -5.54
C LEU A 337 12.55 5.13 -6.28
N LEU A 338 13.76 4.79 -5.83
CA LEU A 338 15.01 5.23 -6.45
C LEU A 338 15.21 4.58 -7.83
N PHE A 339 15.00 3.28 -7.95
CA PHE A 339 15.19 2.55 -9.20
C PHE A 339 14.27 3.08 -10.31
N TYR A 340 12.98 3.27 -9.99
CA TYR A 340 11.99 3.69 -10.98
C TYR A 340 11.93 5.20 -11.24
N ALA A 341 12.60 6.04 -10.45
CA ALA A 341 12.54 7.49 -10.60
C ALA A 341 12.93 7.98 -12.01
N ASP A 342 13.97 7.38 -12.61
CA ASP A 342 14.47 7.78 -13.93
C ASP A 342 13.40 7.70 -15.02
N PHE A 343 12.58 6.64 -15.03
CA PHE A 343 11.47 6.49 -16.00
C PHE A 343 10.51 7.69 -15.94
N TYR A 344 10.28 8.25 -14.75
CA TYR A 344 9.38 9.38 -14.56
C TYR A 344 10.05 10.73 -14.83
N ILE A 345 11.38 10.78 -14.89
CA ILE A 345 12.16 11.96 -15.29
C ILE A 345 12.31 11.98 -16.81
N THR A 346 12.76 10.87 -17.40
CA THR A 346 13.14 10.78 -18.82
C THR A 346 11.97 10.49 -19.75
N LYS A 347 10.91 9.85 -19.24
CA LYS A 347 9.80 9.32 -20.05
C LYS A 347 10.22 8.27 -21.08
N ASP A 348 11.29 7.55 -20.75
CA ASP A 348 11.89 6.53 -21.62
C ASP A 348 11.92 5.19 -20.88
N ALA A 349 11.15 4.22 -21.36
CA ALA A 349 11.09 2.88 -20.80
C ALA A 349 12.33 2.03 -21.14
N SER A 350 13.16 2.45 -22.09
CA SER A 350 14.41 1.76 -22.43
C SER A 350 15.60 2.15 -21.54
N ILE A 351 15.47 3.19 -20.71
CA ILE A 351 16.57 3.84 -19.99
C ILE A 351 17.38 2.90 -19.05
N LYS A 352 16.78 1.80 -18.60
CA LYS A 352 17.42 0.77 -17.76
C LYS A 352 17.84 -0.45 -18.59
N GLY A 353 18.70 -0.24 -19.59
CA GLY A 353 19.28 -1.32 -20.39
C GLY A 353 18.28 -2.04 -21.31
N GLY A 354 17.16 -1.40 -21.66
CA GLY A 354 16.19 -1.92 -22.61
C GLY A 354 15.19 -2.94 -22.04
N PHE A 355 15.24 -3.29 -20.75
CA PHE A 355 14.34 -4.33 -20.20
C PHE A 355 12.85 -3.97 -20.36
N TYR A 356 12.49 -2.70 -20.16
CA TYR A 356 11.10 -2.24 -20.23
C TYR A 356 10.75 -1.62 -21.60
N GLU A 357 11.52 -1.89 -22.65
CA GLU A 357 11.31 -1.30 -23.97
C GLU A 357 9.87 -1.52 -24.49
N GLY A 358 9.24 -0.46 -25.00
CA GLY A 358 7.85 -0.51 -25.48
C GLY A 358 6.79 -0.32 -24.39
N GLU A 359 7.20 0.01 -23.15
CA GLU A 359 6.30 0.36 -22.06
C GLU A 359 6.18 1.88 -21.79
N ASP A 360 6.65 2.75 -22.68
CA ASP A 360 6.60 4.22 -22.48
C ASP A 360 5.19 4.72 -22.18
N SER A 361 4.19 4.11 -22.83
CA SER A 361 2.78 4.43 -22.63
C SER A 361 2.26 4.14 -21.22
N TRP A 362 2.97 3.32 -20.42
CA TRP A 362 2.66 3.03 -19.02
C TRP A 362 3.23 4.05 -18.06
N ILE A 363 4.25 4.80 -18.46
CA ILE A 363 4.78 5.93 -17.71
C ILE A 363 3.69 7.01 -17.68
N ASN A 364 3.15 7.33 -16.51
CA ASN A 364 2.04 8.28 -16.31
C ASN A 364 0.66 7.86 -16.87
N HIS A 365 0.44 6.59 -17.22
CA HIS A 365 -0.80 6.13 -17.88
C HIS A 365 -2.08 6.21 -17.05
N ASN A 366 -2.07 5.69 -15.81
CA ASN A 366 -3.26 5.64 -14.95
C ASN A 366 -2.93 5.62 -13.45
N ASP A 367 -3.90 5.97 -12.62
CA ASP A 367 -3.74 6.12 -11.17
C ASP A 367 -3.38 4.83 -10.39
N GLN A 368 -3.32 3.67 -11.06
CA GLN A 368 -2.90 2.38 -10.49
C GLN A 368 -1.46 1.98 -10.90
N ALA A 369 -1.09 2.29 -12.15
CA ALA A 369 0.18 1.98 -12.80
C ALA A 369 1.25 3.04 -12.52
N VAL A 370 0.82 4.24 -12.15
CA VAL A 370 1.69 5.39 -12.01
C VAL A 370 2.23 5.42 -10.60
N PHE A 371 3.54 5.59 -10.47
CA PHE A 371 4.12 6.09 -9.24
C PHE A 371 3.57 7.51 -8.99
N THR A 372 2.33 7.65 -8.51
CA THR A 372 1.81 8.89 -7.91
C THR A 372 2.07 8.91 -6.41
N LEU A 373 3.10 8.17 -5.96
CA LEU A 373 3.63 8.26 -4.61
C LEU A 373 4.77 9.24 -4.47
N TRP A 374 5.17 9.96 -5.52
CA TRP A 374 6.30 10.90 -5.42
C TRP A 374 6.09 11.97 -4.34
N GLU A 375 4.84 12.39 -4.09
CA GLU A 375 4.51 13.27 -2.95
C GLU A 375 4.79 12.59 -1.61
N VAL A 376 4.46 11.29 -1.48
CA VAL A 376 4.75 10.49 -0.28
C VAL A 376 6.25 10.24 -0.16
N ALA A 377 6.92 9.85 -1.24
CA ALA A 377 8.36 9.62 -1.29
C ALA A 377 9.12 10.87 -0.86
N HIS A 378 8.83 12.02 -1.45
CA HIS A 378 9.44 13.30 -1.08
C HIS A 378 9.13 13.69 0.38
N ALA A 379 7.89 13.49 0.84
CA ALA A 379 7.53 13.80 2.22
C ALA A 379 8.20 12.89 3.27
N ARG A 380 8.68 11.72 2.88
CA ARG A 380 9.27 10.72 3.79
C ARG A 380 10.78 10.59 3.65
N TYR A 381 11.32 10.93 2.49
CA TYR A 381 12.74 10.93 2.16
C TYR A 381 13.15 12.29 1.58
N PRO A 382 13.04 13.39 2.34
CA PRO A 382 13.32 14.74 1.86
C PRO A 382 14.78 14.95 1.44
N GLU A 383 15.69 14.08 1.90
CA GLU A 383 17.10 14.08 1.51
C GLU A 383 17.33 13.63 0.07
N GLU A 384 16.40 12.86 -0.50
CA GLU A 384 16.54 12.25 -1.82
C GLU A 384 16.11 13.22 -2.92
N LYS A 385 17.07 14.04 -3.37
CA LYS A 385 16.84 15.09 -4.38
C LYS A 385 16.26 14.59 -5.71
N ILE A 386 16.40 13.31 -6.03
CA ILE A 386 15.81 12.73 -7.23
C ILE A 386 14.28 12.79 -7.20
N PHE A 387 13.64 12.68 -6.03
CA PHE A 387 12.18 12.77 -5.91
C PHE A 387 11.67 14.18 -6.20
N ASN A 388 12.44 15.21 -5.82
CA ASN A 388 12.18 16.59 -6.24
C ASN A 388 12.19 16.72 -7.76
N GLU A 389 13.19 16.14 -8.43
CA GLU A 389 13.27 16.20 -9.89
C GLU A 389 12.10 15.47 -10.56
N VAL A 390 11.71 14.31 -10.05
CA VAL A 390 10.50 13.63 -10.54
C VAL A 390 9.28 14.55 -10.40
N LEU A 391 9.06 15.16 -9.24
CA LEU A 391 7.92 16.04 -9.04
C LEU A 391 7.95 17.29 -9.94
N ARG A 392 9.12 17.87 -10.24
CA ARG A 392 9.23 19.02 -11.17
C ARG A 392 8.89 18.66 -12.61
N ARG A 393 9.18 17.42 -13.03
CA ARG A 393 8.96 16.94 -14.41
C ARG A 393 7.53 16.47 -14.68
N ASN A 394 6.67 16.47 -13.67
CA ASN A 394 5.35 15.86 -13.73
C ASN A 394 4.27 16.84 -13.30
N GLU A 395 3.11 16.76 -13.94
CA GLU A 395 1.92 17.48 -13.49
C GLU A 395 1.46 16.88 -12.15
N ARG A 396 1.31 17.74 -11.13
CA ARG A 396 1.03 17.33 -9.74
C ARG A 396 -0.41 17.60 -9.31
N ALA A 397 -1.02 18.68 -9.80
CA ALA A 397 -2.23 19.26 -9.24
C ALA A 397 -3.51 18.45 -9.53
N SER A 398 -3.52 17.70 -10.63
CA SER A 398 -4.69 16.96 -11.11
C SER A 398 -4.59 15.46 -10.84
N ARG A 399 -3.50 15.00 -10.22
CA ARG A 399 -3.23 13.58 -9.99
C ARG A 399 -3.88 13.08 -8.72
N LYS A 400 -4.58 11.95 -8.84
CA LYS A 400 -5.05 11.15 -7.71
C LYS A 400 -4.36 9.80 -7.72
N LEU A 401 -3.96 9.31 -6.55
CA LEU A 401 -3.55 7.92 -6.40
C LEU A 401 -4.80 7.07 -6.16
N HIS A 402 -4.88 5.92 -6.83
CA HIS A 402 -6.08 5.07 -6.81
C HIS A 402 -6.68 4.83 -5.42
N LEU A 403 -5.85 4.53 -4.41
CA LEU A 403 -6.31 4.28 -3.04
C LEU A 403 -6.20 5.49 -2.10
N LEU A 404 -5.14 6.30 -2.20
CA LEU A 404 -4.92 7.45 -1.30
C LEU A 404 -5.63 8.74 -1.72
N GLY A 405 -6.08 8.85 -2.98
CA GLY A 405 -6.79 10.03 -3.49
C GLY A 405 -5.85 11.20 -3.80
N PRO A 406 -6.22 12.46 -3.47
CA PRO A 406 -5.44 13.65 -3.81
C PRO A 406 -4.17 13.76 -2.96
N VAL A 407 -3.12 13.06 -3.37
CA VAL A 407 -1.85 12.92 -2.65
C VAL A 407 -1.07 14.24 -2.52
N LEU A 408 -1.18 15.16 -3.49
CA LEU A 408 -0.57 16.49 -3.36
C LEU A 408 -1.16 17.27 -2.19
N LEU A 409 -2.48 17.18 -1.95
CA LEU A 409 -3.10 17.86 -0.82
C LEU A 409 -2.67 17.21 0.50
N THR A 410 -2.66 15.88 0.55
CA THR A 410 -2.44 15.13 1.81
C THR A 410 -0.97 14.98 2.20
N HIS A 411 -0.06 14.89 1.23
CA HIS A 411 1.36 14.62 1.44
C HIS A 411 2.28 15.66 0.81
N GLY A 412 1.76 16.56 -0.04
CA GLY A 412 2.59 17.50 -0.76
C GLY A 412 3.46 18.36 0.14
N ARG A 413 4.69 18.58 -0.29
CA ARG A 413 5.66 19.49 0.30
C ARG A 413 6.15 20.48 -0.74
N CYS A 414 6.73 21.58 -0.27
CA CYS A 414 7.51 22.45 -1.14
C CYS A 414 8.66 21.64 -1.74
N ILE A 415 8.94 21.93 -3.00
CA ILE A 415 10.11 21.41 -3.71
C ILE A 415 11.12 22.55 -3.65
N GLU A 416 12.30 22.27 -3.12
CA GLU A 416 13.40 23.24 -3.09
C GLU A 416 13.97 23.53 -4.47
#